data_AF-A0A8T5HSN4-F1
#
_entry.id   AF-A0A8T5HSN4-F1
#
_cell.length_a   1.000
_cell.length_b   1.000
_cell.length_c   1.000
_cell.angle_alpha   90.00
_cell.angle_beta   90.00
_cell.angle_gamma   90.00
#
_symmetry.space_group_name_H-M   'P 1'
#
loop_
_entity.id
_entity.type
_entity.pdbx_description
1 polymer ?
#
loop_
_entity_poly.entity_id
_entity_poly.type
_entity_poly.pdbx_seq_one_letter_code
_entity_poly.pdbx_strand_id
1 'polypeptide(L)' 'MKKQVTEKLAALITAAFGLVAALAWNDAIKALFVGPCGSDNAGALCSLSSGGPWVYAVFVTALAVFATIWIAKVAEKK' A
#
# COMPACT_ATOMS: atom_id res chain seq x y z
N MET A 1 27.67 10.80 -21.54
CA MET A 1 28.03 9.73 -20.58
C MET A 1 27.51 10.00 -19.16
N LYS A 2 27.89 11.10 -18.49
CA LYS A 2 27.45 11.39 -17.11
C LYS A 2 25.92 11.45 -16.92
N LYS A 3 25.20 12.15 -17.81
CA LYS A 3 23.73 12.26 -17.76
C LYS A 3 23.00 10.91 -17.79
N GLN A 4 23.42 10.03 -18.68
CA GLN A 4 22.82 8.70 -18.85
C GLN A 4 23.07 7.80 -17.64
N VAL A 5 24.25 7.88 -17.02
CA VAL A 5 24.55 7.17 -15.76
C VAL A 5 23.66 7.69 -14.64
N THR A 6 23.53 9.02 -14.48
CA THR A 6 22.65 9.61 -13.47
C THR A 6 21.19 9.22 -13.67
N GLU A 7 20.67 9.22 -14.90
CA GLU A 7 19.30 8.78 -15.21
C GLU A 7 19.05 7.32 -14.84
N LYS A 8 20.00 6.42 -15.17
CA LYS A 8 19.88 5.00 -14.84
C LYS A 8 19.97 4.75 -13.33
N LEU A 9 20.86 5.47 -12.65
CA LEU A 9 20.94 5.42 -11.18
C LEU A 9 19.67 5.95 -10.53
N ALA A 10 19.12 7.07 -11.01
CA ALA A 10 17.86 7.61 -10.51
C ALA A 10 16.73 6.59 -10.67
N ALA A 11 16.61 5.96 -11.85
CA ALA A 11 15.59 4.92 -12.08
C ALA A 11 15.75 3.71 -11.13
N LEU A 12 16.98 3.22 -10.94
CA LEU A 12 17.26 2.11 -10.01
C LEU A 12 16.91 2.46 -8.57
N ILE A 13 17.29 3.67 -8.13
CA ILE A 13 17.01 4.16 -6.77
C ILE A 13 15.50 4.35 -6.57
N THR A 14 14.80 4.96 -7.54
CA THR A 14 13.34 5.12 -7.49
C THR A 14 12.62 3.77 -7.44
N ALA A 15 13.07 2.77 -8.21
CA ALA A 15 12.51 1.43 -8.16
C ALA A 15 12.74 0.76 -6.80
N ALA A 16 13.95 0.87 -6.24
CA ALA A 16 14.28 0.32 -4.93
C ALA A 16 13.42 0.96 -3.82
N PHE A 17 13.28 2.28 -3.80
CA PHE A 17 12.40 2.97 -2.85
C PHE A 17 10.92 2.65 -3.09
N GLY A 18 10.49 2.47 -4.34
CA GLY A 18 9.14 2.02 -4.66
C GLY A 18 8.82 0.66 -4.04
N LEU A 19 9.76 -0.28 -4.07
CA LEU A 19 9.62 -1.58 -3.42
C LEU A 19 9.55 -1.46 -1.89
N VAL A 20 10.44 -0.67 -1.29
CA VAL A 20 10.44 -0.42 0.17
C VAL A 20 9.12 0.21 0.60
N ALA A 21 8.62 1.19 -0.14
CA ALA A 21 7.33 1.82 0.12
C ALA A 21 6.18 0.80 0.03
N ALA A 22 6.14 -0.05 -1.01
CA ALA A 22 5.12 -1.07 -1.15
C ALA A 22 5.09 -2.06 0.04
N LEU A 23 6.27 -2.48 0.52
CA LEU A 23 6.41 -3.35 1.69
C LEU A 23 5.94 -2.66 2.97
N ALA A 24 6.35 -1.41 3.20
CA ALA A 24 5.95 -0.64 4.38
C ALA A 24 4.43 -0.42 4.44
N TRP A 25 3.79 -0.13 3.30
CA TRP A 25 2.34 0.02 3.24
C TRP A 25 1.60 -1.30 3.49
N ASN A 26 2.11 -2.44 3.02
CA ASN A 26 1.54 -3.76 3.34
C ASN A 26 1.52 -4.00 4.85
N ASP A 27 2.63 -3.72 5.53
CA ASP A 27 2.73 -3.95 6.97
C ASP A 27 1.87 -2.95 7.76
N ALA A 28 1.87 -1.68 7.35
CA ALA A 28 1.04 -0.64 7.95
C ALA A 28 -0.46 -0.96 7.86
N ILE A 29 -0.93 -1.43 6.68
CA ILE A 29 -2.35 -1.79 6.52
C ILE A 29 -2.68 -3.01 7.38
N LYS A 30 -1.82 -4.04 7.43
CA LYS A 30 -2.05 -5.22 8.27
C LYS A 30 -2.12 -4.86 9.76
N ALA A 31 -1.30 -3.92 10.22
CA ALA A 31 -1.32 -3.44 11.60
C ALA A 31 -2.70 -2.88 12.01
N LEU A 32 -3.47 -2.32 11.08
CA LEU A 32 -4.82 -1.84 11.35
C LEU A 32 -5.78 -2.96 11.73
N PHE A 33 -5.58 -4.18 11.23
CA PHE A 33 -6.48 -5.33 11.45
C PHE A 33 -6.01 -6.25 12.56
N VAL A 34 -5.00 -5.86 13.36
CA VAL A 34 -4.57 -6.66 14.51
C VAL A 34 -5.67 -6.65 15.56
N GLY A 35 -6.02 -7.83 16.08
CA GLY A 35 -7.06 -8.01 17.08
C GLY A 35 -6.68 -9.08 18.12
N PRO A 36 -7.57 -9.35 19.09
CA PRO A 36 -8.93 -8.80 19.25
C PRO A 36 -8.95 -7.36 19.76
N CYS A 37 -10.06 -6.63 19.51
CA CYS A 37 -10.27 -5.30 20.09
C CYS A 37 -10.18 -5.33 21.61
N GLY A 38 -9.50 -4.34 22.18
CA GLY A 38 -9.27 -4.25 23.62
C GLY A 38 -7.98 -4.92 24.10
N SER A 39 -7.17 -5.49 23.19
CA SER A 39 -5.78 -5.83 23.49
C SER A 39 -4.87 -4.60 23.34
N ASP A 40 -3.76 -4.56 24.08
CA ASP A 40 -2.81 -3.42 24.06
C ASP A 40 -2.21 -3.14 22.68
N ASN A 41 -2.22 -4.15 21.79
CA ASN A 41 -1.70 -4.07 20.42
C ASN A 41 -2.80 -4.10 19.36
N ALA A 42 -4.07 -3.89 19.74
CA ALA A 42 -5.18 -3.89 18.80
C ALA A 42 -5.04 -2.73 17.80
N GLY A 43 -5.18 -3.05 16.52
CA GLY A 43 -5.22 -2.05 15.45
C GLY A 43 -6.54 -1.28 15.45
N ALA A 44 -6.56 -0.15 14.73
CA ALA A 44 -7.74 0.72 14.65
C ALA A 44 -8.99 0.02 14.06
N LEU A 45 -8.79 -1.02 13.25
CA LEU A 45 -9.83 -1.85 12.61
C LEU A 45 -9.91 -3.25 13.26
N CYS A 46 -9.55 -3.37 14.54
CA CYS A 46 -9.59 -4.62 15.29
C CYS A 46 -10.97 -5.31 15.27
N SER A 47 -12.06 -4.54 15.08
CA SER A 47 -13.44 -5.06 15.08
C SER A 47 -13.71 -5.93 13.85
N LEU A 48 -12.97 -5.66 12.78
CA LEU A 48 -13.02 -6.36 11.50
C LEU A 48 -12.00 -7.52 11.45
N SER A 49 -11.12 -7.64 12.45
CA SER A 49 -10.10 -8.70 12.55
C SER A 49 -10.69 -10.11 12.66
N SER A 50 -11.90 -10.22 13.22
CA SER A 50 -12.64 -11.49 13.39
C SER A 50 -12.97 -12.18 12.06
N GLY A 51 -13.06 -11.44 10.95
CA GLY A 51 -13.27 -12.01 9.61
C GLY A 51 -12.01 -12.59 8.96
N GLY A 52 -10.87 -12.57 9.67
CA GLY A 52 -9.63 -13.18 9.21
C GLY A 52 -9.01 -12.50 7.98
N PRO A 53 -8.12 -13.20 7.24
CA PRO A 53 -7.35 -12.61 6.14
C PRO A 53 -8.21 -12.14 4.96
N TRP A 54 -9.46 -12.63 4.83
CA TRP A 54 -10.37 -12.27 3.76
C TRP A 54 -10.85 -10.81 3.85
N VAL A 55 -11.07 -10.29 5.06
CA VAL A 55 -11.50 -8.89 5.24
C VAL A 55 -10.39 -7.94 4.81
N TYR A 56 -9.15 -8.23 5.22
CA TYR A 56 -7.96 -7.51 4.76
C TYR A 56 -7.85 -7.55 3.22
N ALA A 57 -7.97 -8.73 2.60
CA ALA A 57 -7.83 -8.89 1.16
C ALA A 57 -8.88 -8.08 0.39
N VAL A 58 -10.16 -8.22 0.74
CA VAL A 58 -11.26 -7.50 0.08
C VAL A 58 -11.11 -5.99 0.25
N PHE A 59 -10.74 -5.53 1.46
CA PHE A 59 -10.54 -4.11 1.72
C PHE A 59 -9.42 -3.51 0.87
N VAL A 60 -8.25 -4.17 0.84
CA VAL A 60 -7.11 -3.72 0.04
C VAL A 60 -7.42 -3.75 -1.45
N THR A 61 -8.11 -4.79 -1.93
CA THR A 61 -8.54 -4.87 -3.35
C THR A 61 -9.49 -3.73 -3.70
N ALA A 62 -10.48 -3.43 -2.86
CA ALA A 62 -11.41 -2.34 -3.10
C ALA A 62 -10.69 -0.97 -3.17
N LEU A 63 -9.76 -0.71 -2.24
CA LEU A 63 -8.93 0.50 -2.27
C LEU A 63 -8.06 0.58 -3.53
N ALA A 64 -7.44 -0.53 -3.93
CA ALA A 64 -6.62 -0.59 -5.14
C ALA A 64 -7.44 -0.26 -6.39
N VAL A 65 -8.64 -0.83 -6.54
CA VAL A 65 -9.54 -0.55 -7.66
C VAL A 65 -9.99 0.91 -7.68
N PHE A 66 -10.32 1.48 -6.51
CA PHE A 66 -10.70 2.88 -6.44
C PHE A 66 -9.54 3.81 -6.84
N ALA A 67 -8.34 3.54 -6.32
CA ALA A 67 -7.15 4.30 -6.64
C ALA A 67 -6.80 4.20 -8.14
N THR A 68 -6.87 3.02 -8.76
CA THR A 68 -6.57 2.85 -10.19
C THR A 68 -7.56 3.59 -11.08
N ILE A 69 -8.86 3.53 -10.76
CA ILE A 69 -9.89 4.29 -11.49
C ILE A 69 -9.66 5.80 -11.34
N TRP A 70 -9.32 6.26 -10.13
CA TRP A 70 -9.06 7.68 -9.89
C TRP A 70 -7.83 8.17 -10.65
N ILE A 71 -6.72 7.42 -10.62
CA ILE A 71 -5.49 7.73 -11.36
C ILE A 71 -5.77 7.74 -12.87
N ALA A 72 -6.52 6.76 -13.39
CA ALA A 72 -6.89 6.71 -14.80
C ALA A 72 -7.67 7.97 -15.24
N LYS A 73 -8.66 8.38 -14.44
CA LYS A 73 -9.45 9.61 -14.71
C LYS A 73 -8.62 10.88 -14.66
N VAL A 74 -7.63 10.97 -13.76
CA VAL A 74 -6.73 12.12 -13.69
C VAL A 74 -5.77 12.13 -14.88
N ALA A 75 -5.31 10.96 -15.32
CA ALA A 75 -4.43 10.81 -16.47
C ALA A 75 -5.14 11.17 -17.80
N GLU A 76 -6.41 10.79 -17.97
CA GLU A 76 -7.21 11.14 -19.16
C GLU A 76 -7.48 12.65 -19.31
N LYS A 77 -7.45 13.40 -18.20
CA LYS A 77 -7.66 14.86 -18.21
C LYS A 77 -6.43 15.67 -18.63
N LYS A 78 -5.29 15.01 -18.90
CA LYS A 78 -4.02 15.64 -19.25
C LYS A 78 -3.60 15.32 -20.67
#